data_AF-A0A7M4DKH1-F1
#
_entry.id   AF-A0A7M4DKH1-F1
#
_cell.length_a   1.000
_cell.length_b   1.000
_cell.length_c   1.000
_cell.angle_alpha   90.00
_cell.angle_beta   90.00
_cell.angle_gamma   90.00
#
_symmetry.space_group_name_H-M   'P 1'
#
loop_
_entity.id
_entity.type
_entity.pdbx_description
1 polymer ?
#
loop_
_entity_poly.entity_id
_entity_poly.type
_entity_poly.pdbx_seq_one_letter_code
_entity_poly.pdbx_strand_id
1 'polypeptide(L)'
;MTTTTPSLAERWRRFVYLETVELFLDAMPRRRRRAVLAELRENIDAATADVGLTAALADLGGPRQLAARYLESEPQGRPTWHIGTLAASIVFAVWLLGTVVYTFGMLDALLAQSQASATAEGSFFGVRILAEAGPEVLGAEFRGIAWPAVAAMVVVFGVFSRVWRLLPSPN
;
A
#
# COMPACT_ATOMS: atom_id res chain seq x y z
N MET A 1 -26.35 28.47 -18.55
CA MET A 1 -25.87 27.35 -17.72
C MET A 1 -24.66 26.74 -18.39
N THR A 2 -23.46 27.14 -17.98
CA THR A 2 -22.20 26.56 -18.47
C THR A 2 -21.90 25.32 -17.65
N THR A 3 -22.08 24.14 -18.25
CA THR A 3 -21.64 22.86 -17.68
C THR A 3 -20.12 22.83 -17.71
N THR A 4 -19.48 23.28 -16.63
CA THR A 4 -18.02 23.20 -16.47
C THR A 4 -17.68 21.72 -16.27
N THR A 5 -17.16 21.08 -17.31
CA THR A 5 -16.66 19.70 -17.22
C THR A 5 -15.63 19.64 -16.09
N PRO A 6 -15.77 18.73 -15.10
CA PRO A 6 -14.85 18.67 -13.97
C PRO A 6 -13.43 18.40 -14.46
N SER A 7 -12.48 19.17 -13.95
CA SER A 7 -11.07 19.05 -14.32
C SER A 7 -10.53 17.67 -13.97
N LEU A 8 -9.50 17.21 -14.69
CA LEU A 8 -8.85 15.93 -14.39
C LEU A 8 -8.34 15.88 -12.94
N ALA A 9 -7.86 17.01 -12.41
CA ALA A 9 -7.40 17.12 -11.03
C ALA A 9 -8.53 16.91 -10.02
N GLU A 10 -9.73 17.44 -10.28
CA GLU A 10 -10.91 17.25 -9.42
C GLU A 10 -11.40 15.81 -9.47
N ARG A 11 -11.45 15.20 -10.66
CA ARG A 11 -11.78 13.79 -10.82
C ARG A 11 -10.82 12.90 -10.04
N TRP A 12 -9.53 13.21 -10.11
CA TRP A 12 -8.49 12.51 -9.36
C TRP A 12 -8.66 12.70 -7.85
N ARG A 13 -8.89 13.93 -7.38
CA ARG A 13 -9.10 14.23 -5.96
C ARG A 13 -10.31 13.49 -5.40
N ARG A 14 -11.42 13.48 -6.13
CA ARG A 14 -12.63 12.71 -5.77
C ARG A 14 -12.35 11.21 -5.68
N PHE A 15 -11.65 10.67 -6.69
CA PHE A 15 -11.28 9.26 -6.73
C PHE A 15 -10.42 8.87 -5.51
N VAL A 16 -9.34 9.63 -5.24
CA VAL A 16 -8.45 9.39 -4.09
C VAL A 16 -9.21 9.47 -2.77
N TYR A 17 -10.14 10.41 -2.62
CA TYR A 17 -10.95 10.52 -1.41
C TYR A 17 -11.80 9.26 -1.19
N LEU A 18 -12.54 8.81 -2.22
CA LEU A 18 -13.40 7.63 -2.15
C LEU A 18 -12.62 6.34 -1.89
N GLU A 19 -11.49 6.14 -2.57
CA GLU A 19 -10.60 4.99 -2.34
C GLU A 19 -10.06 4.98 -0.91
N THR A 20 -9.69 6.15 -0.38
CA THR A 20 -9.22 6.27 1.00
C THR A 20 -10.33 5.90 1.99
N VAL A 21 -11.57 6.38 1.77
CA VAL A 21 -12.72 5.99 2.60
C VAL A 21 -12.97 4.49 2.51
N GLU A 22 -12.98 3.90 1.31
CA GLU A 22 -13.18 2.46 1.13
C GLU A 22 -12.12 1.64 1.88
N LEU A 23 -10.86 2.05 1.82
CA LEU A 23 -9.76 1.41 2.54
C LEU A 23 -9.98 1.41 4.05
N PHE A 24 -10.52 2.50 4.62
CA PHE A 24 -10.82 2.57 6.05
C PHE A 24 -12.15 1.90 6.44
N LEU A 25 -13.06 1.65 5.49
CA LEU A 25 -14.28 0.87 5.68
C LEU A 25 -14.06 -0.65 5.57
N ASP A 26 -12.82 -1.11 5.58
CA ASP A 26 -12.49 -2.53 5.38
C ASP A 26 -13.13 -3.47 6.41
N ALA A 27 -13.30 -3.00 7.65
CA ALA A 27 -13.99 -3.74 8.69
C ALA A 27 -15.51 -3.91 8.43
N MET A 28 -16.11 -3.13 7.51
CA MET A 28 -17.52 -3.18 7.19
C MET A 28 -17.86 -4.36 6.25
N PRO A 29 -19.01 -5.06 6.43
CA PRO A 29 -19.44 -6.09 5.50
C PRO A 29 -19.54 -5.58 4.06
N ARG A 30 -19.05 -6.37 3.09
CA ARG A 30 -18.97 -5.98 1.67
C ARG A 30 -20.26 -5.40 1.10
N ARG A 31 -21.43 -5.98 1.45
CA ARG A 31 -22.74 -5.48 0.98
C ARG A 31 -23.04 -4.10 1.54
N ARG A 32 -22.84 -3.88 2.84
CA ARG A 32 -23.06 -2.60 3.51
C ARG A 32 -22.06 -1.55 3.02
N ARG A 33 -20.79 -1.92 2.87
CA ARG A 33 -19.74 -1.06 2.31
C ARG A 33 -20.09 -0.52 0.93
N ARG A 34 -20.58 -1.39 0.03
CA ARG A 34 -21.03 -0.97 -1.30
C ARG A 34 -22.20 0.01 -1.25
N ALA A 35 -23.17 -0.23 -0.36
CA ALA A 35 -24.31 0.68 -0.19
C ALA A 35 -23.85 2.06 0.32
N VAL A 36 -23.01 2.09 1.36
CA VAL A 36 -22.45 3.33 1.92
C VAL A 36 -21.63 4.09 0.88
N LEU A 37 -20.81 3.41 0.08
CA LEU A 37 -20.03 4.05 -0.98
C LEU A 37 -20.89 4.56 -2.14
N ALA A 38 -21.99 3.87 -2.47
CA ALA A 38 -22.93 4.35 -3.47
C ALA A 38 -23.62 5.64 -3.00
N GLU A 39 -24.15 5.63 -1.77
CA GLU A 39 -24.77 6.79 -1.12
C GLU A 39 -23.78 7.96 -1.00
N LEU A 40 -22.54 7.71 -0.58
CA LEU A 40 -21.50 8.73 -0.50
C LEU A 40 -21.17 9.34 -1.87
N ARG A 41 -21.17 8.53 -2.94
CA ARG A 41 -20.94 9.05 -4.30
C ARG A 41 -22.05 9.98 -4.75
N GLU A 42 -23.30 9.60 -4.50
CA GLU A 42 -24.49 10.41 -4.81
C GLU A 42 -24.48 11.71 -4.01
N ASN A 43 -24.20 11.65 -2.71
CA ASN A 43 -24.11 12.83 -1.84
C ASN A 43 -22.99 13.80 -2.28
N ILE A 44 -21.82 13.26 -2.67
CA ILE A 44 -20.74 14.09 -3.22
C ILE A 44 -21.15 14.72 -4.54
N ASP A 45 -21.83 14.00 -5.44
CA ASP A 45 -22.28 14.54 -6.71
C ASP A 45 -23.31 15.67 -6.51
N ALA A 46 -24.28 15.47 -5.62
CA ALA A 46 -25.27 16.47 -5.26
C ALA A 46 -24.61 17.72 -4.65
N ALA A 47 -23.78 17.56 -3.61
CA ALA A 47 -23.10 18.69 -2.97
C ALA A 47 -22.13 19.41 -3.91
N THR A 48 -21.47 18.68 -4.83
CA THR A 48 -20.59 19.28 -5.83
C THR A 48 -21.36 20.17 -6.80
N ALA A 49 -22.61 19.84 -7.13
CA ALA A 49 -23.46 20.68 -7.97
C ALA A 49 -23.83 22.01 -7.29
N ASP A 50 -23.95 22.02 -5.96
CA ASP A 50 -24.37 23.19 -5.19
C ASP A 50 -23.19 24.09 -4.78
N VAL A 51 -22.10 23.52 -4.25
CA VAL A 51 -20.99 24.27 -3.63
C VAL A 51 -19.63 24.01 -4.28
N GLY A 52 -19.55 23.11 -5.27
CA GLY A 52 -18.30 22.66 -5.87
C GLY A 52 -17.55 21.60 -5.05
N LEU A 53 -16.68 20.83 -5.71
CA LEU A 53 -16.08 19.62 -5.12
C LEU A 53 -15.22 19.92 -3.89
N THR A 54 -14.43 20.99 -3.92
CA THR A 54 -13.52 21.31 -2.81
C THR A 54 -14.28 21.64 -1.54
N ALA A 55 -15.35 22.44 -1.63
CA ALA A 55 -16.19 22.77 -0.48
C ALA A 55 -16.97 21.54 0.00
N ALA A 56 -17.54 20.75 -0.93
CA ALA A 56 -18.24 19.51 -0.60
C ALA A 56 -17.35 18.51 0.16
N LEU A 57 -16.10 18.31 -0.28
CA LEU A 57 -15.16 17.42 0.41
C LEU A 57 -14.69 18.00 1.76
N ALA A 58 -14.56 19.33 1.88
CA ALA A 58 -14.19 19.97 3.13
C ALA A 58 -15.27 19.78 4.21
N ASP A 59 -16.55 19.84 3.81
CA ASP A 59 -17.70 19.69 4.70
C ASP A 59 -17.84 18.25 5.23
N LEU A 60 -17.50 17.25 4.39
CA LEU A 60 -17.39 15.85 4.81
C LEU A 60 -16.23 15.60 5.78
N GLY A 61 -15.21 16.46 5.76
CA GLY A 61 -14.00 16.33 6.56
C GLY A 61 -13.02 15.26 6.04
N GLY A 62 -12.08 14.85 6.90
CA GLY A 62 -11.05 13.89 6.52
C GLY A 62 -11.61 12.48 6.25
N PRO A 63 -11.16 11.79 5.19
CA PRO A 63 -11.74 10.50 4.77
C PRO A 63 -11.65 9.42 5.86
N ARG A 64 -10.58 9.42 6.66
CA ARG A 64 -10.42 8.53 7.80
C ARG A 64 -11.43 8.80 8.92
N GLN A 65 -11.73 10.06 9.20
CA GLN A 65 -12.71 10.45 10.22
C GLN A 65 -14.12 10.08 9.75
N LEU A 66 -14.44 10.35 8.48
CA LEU A 66 -15.69 9.95 7.88
C LEU A 66 -15.92 8.43 7.95
N ALA A 67 -14.91 7.65 7.56
CA ALA A 67 -14.99 6.19 7.66
C ALA A 67 -15.15 5.70 9.12
N ALA A 68 -14.49 6.36 10.08
CA ALA A 68 -14.65 6.04 11.50
C ALA A 68 -16.11 6.24 11.96
N ARG A 69 -16.76 7.36 11.58
CA ARG A 69 -18.17 7.63 11.88
C ARG A 69 -19.10 6.55 11.33
N TYR A 70 -18.87 6.08 10.10
CA TYR A 70 -19.65 4.99 9.53
C TYR A 70 -19.48 3.67 10.31
N LEU A 71 -18.28 3.39 10.82
CA LEU A 71 -17.98 2.18 11.58
C LEU A 71 -18.47 2.22 13.03
N GLU A 72 -18.79 3.39 13.61
CA GLU A 72 -19.35 3.49 14.97
C GLU A 72 -20.67 2.71 15.11
N SER A 73 -21.44 2.61 14.02
CA SER A 73 -22.71 1.90 13.98
C SER A 73 -22.59 0.38 13.71
N GLU A 74 -21.38 -0.11 13.42
CA GLU A 74 -21.16 -1.50 12.97
C GLU A 74 -20.60 -2.37 14.13
N PRO A 75 -20.93 -3.67 14.20
CA PRO A 75 -20.39 -4.56 15.22
C PRO A 75 -18.86 -4.58 15.25
N GLN A 76 -18.29 -4.32 16.42
CA GLN A 76 -16.84 -4.39 16.64
C GLN A 76 -16.37 -5.85 16.57
N GLY A 77 -15.24 -6.11 15.89
CA GLY A 77 -14.60 -7.44 15.87
C GLY A 77 -14.18 -7.96 14.50
N ARG A 78 -14.47 -7.24 13.40
CA ARG A 78 -14.05 -7.69 12.06
C ARG A 78 -12.58 -7.32 11.80
N PRO A 79 -11.78 -8.24 11.22
CA PRO A 79 -10.41 -7.95 10.79
C PRO A 79 -10.39 -7.02 9.57
N THR A 80 -9.28 -6.29 9.42
CA THR A 80 -9.03 -5.34 8.32
C THR A 80 -7.99 -5.89 7.33
N TRP A 81 -8.42 -6.85 6.51
CA TRP A 81 -7.58 -7.54 5.53
C TRP A 81 -6.88 -6.61 4.53
N HIS A 82 -7.57 -5.63 3.95
CA HIS A 82 -6.99 -4.69 2.98
C HIS A 82 -5.91 -3.82 3.61
N ILE A 83 -6.10 -3.36 4.86
CA ILE A 83 -5.08 -2.59 5.59
C ILE A 83 -3.85 -3.47 5.86
N GLY A 84 -4.05 -4.73 6.27
CA GLY A 84 -2.98 -5.70 6.44
C GLY A 84 -2.20 -5.95 5.15
N THR A 85 -2.89 -6.19 4.03
CA THR A 85 -2.27 -6.41 2.72
C THR A 85 -1.50 -5.17 2.26
N LEU A 86 -2.06 -3.97 2.42
CA LEU A 86 -1.38 -2.73 2.06
C LEU A 86 -0.09 -2.56 2.86
N ALA A 87 -0.13 -2.79 4.17
CA ALA A 87 1.05 -2.70 5.03
C ALA A 87 2.13 -3.71 4.62
N ALA A 88 1.76 -4.97 4.36
CA ALA A 88 2.68 -6.00 3.89
C ALA A 88 3.29 -5.67 2.51
N SER A 89 2.50 -5.11 1.59
CA SER A 89 2.98 -4.65 0.28
C SER A 89 3.98 -3.51 0.40
N ILE A 90 3.80 -2.59 1.34
CA ILE A 90 4.78 -1.51 1.61
C ILE A 90 6.10 -2.11 2.10
N VAL A 91 6.06 -3.06 3.03
CA VAL A 91 7.26 -3.76 3.52
C VAL A 91 7.97 -4.50 2.38
N PHE A 92 7.21 -5.19 1.54
CA PHE A 92 7.75 -5.85 0.35
C PHE A 92 8.43 -4.86 -0.60
N ALA A 93 7.79 -3.72 -0.88
CA ALA A 93 8.35 -2.69 -1.76
C ALA A 93 9.65 -2.10 -1.19
N VAL A 94 9.70 -1.81 0.11
CA VAL A 94 10.91 -1.32 0.79
C VAL A 94 12.03 -2.35 0.72
N TRP A 95 11.73 -3.63 1.00
CA TRP A 95 12.70 -4.70 0.89
C TRP A 95 13.22 -4.89 -0.54
N LEU A 96 12.34 -4.86 -1.54
CA LEU A 96 12.69 -4.99 -2.94
C LEU A 96 13.59 -3.84 -3.40
N LEU A 97 13.20 -2.61 -3.09
CA LEU A 97 14.01 -1.41 -3.39
C LEU A 97 15.37 -1.47 -2.71
N GLY A 98 15.43 -1.85 -1.44
CA GLY A 98 16.69 -2.04 -0.71
C GLY A 98 17.59 -3.08 -1.36
N THR A 99 17.02 -4.20 -1.81
CA THR A 99 17.75 -5.27 -2.51
C THR A 99 18.32 -4.77 -3.84
N VAL A 100 17.53 -4.03 -4.60
CA VAL A 100 17.94 -3.43 -5.89
C VAL A 100 19.08 -2.42 -5.67
N VAL A 101 18.92 -1.50 -4.72
CA VAL A 101 19.94 -0.50 -4.38
C VAL A 101 21.24 -1.16 -3.91
N TYR A 102 21.14 -2.16 -3.04
CA TYR A 102 22.31 -2.91 -2.56
C TYR A 102 23.04 -3.62 -3.71
N THR A 103 22.30 -4.27 -4.61
CA THR A 103 22.88 -4.97 -5.77
C THR A 103 23.57 -3.99 -6.72
N PHE A 104 22.94 -2.85 -7.02
CA PHE A 104 23.57 -1.82 -7.84
C PHE A 104 24.82 -1.25 -7.17
N GLY A 105 24.80 -1.06 -5.85
CA GLY A 105 26.00 -0.64 -5.11
C GLY A 105 27.15 -1.65 -5.20
N MET A 106 26.85 -2.95 -5.15
CA MET A 106 27.86 -4.00 -5.37
C MET A 106 28.45 -3.93 -6.78
N LEU A 107 27.60 -3.79 -7.81
CA LEU A 107 28.03 -3.71 -9.20
C LEU A 107 28.89 -2.45 -9.45
N ASP A 108 28.46 -1.30 -8.92
CA ASP A 108 29.20 -0.04 -9.03
C ASP A 108 30.59 -0.14 -8.37
N ALA A 109 30.67 -0.76 -7.19
CA ALA A 109 31.95 -1.00 -6.52
C ALA A 109 32.88 -1.94 -7.32
N LEU A 110 32.34 -2.94 -8.02
CA LEU A 110 33.13 -3.83 -8.88
C LEU A 110 33.62 -3.10 -10.15
N LEU A 111 32.76 -2.30 -10.77
CA LEU A 111 33.09 -1.49 -11.95
C LEU A 111 34.15 -0.43 -11.64
N ALA A 112 34.13 0.15 -10.43
CA ALA A 112 35.14 1.10 -10.00
C ALA A 112 36.53 0.47 -9.78
N GLN A 113 36.60 -0.85 -9.56
CA GLN A 113 37.83 -1.54 -9.15
C GLN A 113 38.62 -2.19 -10.30
N SER A 114 38.09 -2.37 -11.52
CA SER A 114 38.80 -3.25 -12.50
C SER A 114 38.49 -3.07 -14.00
N GLN A 115 39.51 -3.42 -14.82
CA GLN A 115 39.43 -3.67 -16.28
C GLN A 115 39.20 -5.17 -16.62
N ALA A 116 39.14 -6.05 -15.62
CA ALA A 116 38.98 -7.50 -15.77
C ALA A 116 37.73 -7.97 -15.01
N SER A 117 37.12 -9.09 -15.40
CA SER A 117 35.91 -9.60 -14.73
C SER A 117 36.18 -9.92 -13.26
N ALA A 118 35.37 -9.33 -12.37
CA ALA A 118 35.44 -9.50 -10.93
C ALA A 118 34.07 -9.90 -10.35
N THR A 119 34.09 -10.71 -9.30
CA THR A 119 32.89 -11.21 -8.62
C THR A 119 32.88 -10.79 -7.15
N ALA A 120 31.71 -10.41 -6.63
CA ALA A 120 31.48 -10.15 -5.21
C ALA A 120 30.28 -10.94 -4.69
N GLU A 121 30.43 -11.53 -3.51
CA GLU A 121 29.35 -12.18 -2.78
C GLU A 121 28.87 -11.27 -1.64
N GLY A 122 27.56 -11.09 -1.56
CA GLY A 122 26.88 -10.32 -0.53
C GLY A 122 25.62 -11.03 -0.07
N SER A 123 25.06 -10.54 1.04
CA SER A 123 23.77 -11.03 1.54
C SER A 123 22.95 -9.86 2.02
N PHE A 124 21.73 -9.74 1.48
CA PHE A 124 20.78 -8.71 1.88
C PHE A 124 19.50 -9.38 2.40
N PHE A 125 19.22 -9.18 3.69
CA PHE A 125 17.98 -9.63 4.34
C PHE A 125 17.61 -11.10 4.09
N GLY A 126 18.62 -11.97 4.03
CA GLY A 126 18.44 -13.42 3.86
C GLY A 126 18.52 -13.92 2.42
N VAL A 127 18.60 -13.04 1.42
CA VAL A 127 18.94 -13.42 0.03
C VAL A 127 20.42 -13.25 -0.19
N ARG A 128 21.06 -14.29 -0.72
CA ARG A 128 22.46 -14.22 -1.16
C ARG A 128 22.51 -13.67 -2.57
N ILE A 129 23.43 -12.73 -2.79
CA ILE A 129 23.60 -12.00 -4.04
C ILE A 129 25.04 -12.24 -4.49
N LEU A 130 25.20 -12.85 -5.66
CA LEU A 130 26.48 -12.96 -6.35
C LEU A 130 26.46 -11.94 -7.49
N ALA A 131 27.24 -10.89 -7.36
CA ALA A 131 27.39 -9.86 -8.38
C ALA A 131 28.66 -10.11 -9.20
N GLU A 132 28.57 -9.96 -10.51
CA GLU A 132 29.70 -10.08 -11.44
C GLU A 132 29.71 -8.86 -12.37
N ALA A 133 30.88 -8.23 -12.50
CA ALA A 133 31.09 -7.12 -13.41
C ALA A 133 32.45 -7.24 -14.10
N GLY A 134 32.46 -7.04 -15.42
CA GLY A 134 33.64 -7.07 -16.28
C GLY A 134 33.33 -6.44 -17.65
N PRO A 135 34.30 -6.44 -18.59
CA PRO A 135 34.14 -5.80 -19.90
C PRO A 135 33.00 -6.41 -20.75
N GLU A 136 32.78 -7.72 -20.62
CA GLU A 136 31.81 -8.47 -21.44
C GLU A 136 30.63 -9.00 -20.61
N VAL A 137 30.68 -8.89 -19.28
CA VAL A 137 29.69 -9.50 -18.38
C VAL A 137 29.28 -8.49 -17.32
N LEU A 138 27.97 -8.29 -17.17
CA LEU A 138 27.37 -7.57 -16.07
C LEU A 138 26.14 -8.36 -15.62
N GLY A 139 26.18 -8.87 -14.39
CA GLY A 139 25.14 -9.77 -13.90
C GLY A 139 25.04 -9.81 -12.39
N ALA A 140 23.85 -10.16 -11.91
CA ALA A 140 23.61 -10.46 -10.51
C ALA A 140 22.75 -11.72 -10.41
N GLU A 141 23.21 -12.68 -9.62
CA GLU A 141 22.49 -13.91 -9.31
C GLU A 141 21.95 -13.86 -7.89
N PHE A 142 20.66 -14.17 -7.73
CA PHE A 142 19.98 -14.21 -6.45
C PHE A 142 19.75 -15.66 -6.04
N ARG A 143 20.29 -16.07 -4.89
CA ARG A 143 20.18 -17.44 -4.37
C ARG A 143 19.47 -17.48 -3.01
N GLY A 144 18.62 -18.49 -2.85
CA GLY A 144 17.92 -18.79 -1.61
C GLY A 144 16.57 -18.09 -1.45
N ILE A 145 15.98 -18.24 -0.26
CA ILE A 145 14.67 -17.67 0.09
C ILE A 145 14.87 -16.62 1.17
N ALA A 146 14.26 -15.44 0.98
CA ALA A 146 14.28 -14.31 1.89
C ALA A 146 13.42 -14.52 3.15
N TRP A 147 13.65 -15.60 3.91
CA TRP A 147 12.84 -15.93 5.10
C TRP A 147 12.64 -14.76 6.08
N PRO A 148 13.67 -13.93 6.37
CA PRO A 148 13.47 -12.74 7.21
C PRO A 148 12.48 -11.73 6.63
N ALA A 149 12.54 -11.47 5.32
CA ALA A 149 11.61 -10.57 4.63
C ALA A 149 10.18 -11.13 4.62
N VAL A 150 10.04 -12.43 4.35
CA VAL A 150 8.74 -13.12 4.40
C VAL A 150 8.15 -13.08 5.81
N ALA A 151 8.95 -13.37 6.84
CA ALA A 151 8.51 -13.29 8.23
C ALA A 151 8.06 -11.88 8.61
N ALA A 152 8.82 -10.85 8.21
CA ALA A 152 8.45 -9.45 8.44
C ALA A 152 7.11 -9.10 7.77
N MET A 153 6.88 -9.53 6.52
CA MET A 153 5.61 -9.32 5.82
C MET A 153 4.44 -10.00 6.54
N VAL A 154 4.60 -11.25 7.00
CA VAL A 154 3.55 -11.99 7.71
C VAL A 154 3.22 -11.33 9.06
N VAL A 155 4.24 -10.90 9.81
CA VAL A 155 4.05 -10.20 11.09
C VAL A 155 3.33 -8.87 10.88
N VAL A 156 3.79 -8.04 9.93
CA VAL A 156 3.17 -6.75 9.63
C VAL A 156 1.73 -6.94 9.13
N PHE A 157 1.51 -7.92 8.26
CA PHE A 157 0.16 -8.30 7.84
C PHE A 157 -0.71 -8.64 9.03
N GLY A 158 -0.27 -9.52 9.93
CA GLY A 158 -1.02 -9.91 11.12
C GLY A 158 -1.37 -8.73 12.03
N VAL A 159 -0.40 -7.85 12.28
CA VAL A 159 -0.54 -6.61 13.07
C VAL A 159 -1.60 -5.67 12.48
N PHE A 160 -1.50 -5.37 11.19
CA PHE A 160 -2.38 -4.38 10.55
C PHE A 160 -3.73 -4.95 10.12
N SER A 161 -3.82 -6.27 9.90
CA SER A 161 -5.09 -6.96 9.66
C SER A 161 -5.90 -7.18 10.93
N ARG A 162 -5.29 -7.03 12.11
CA ARG A 162 -5.92 -7.32 13.40
C ARG A 162 -6.55 -8.71 13.43
N VAL A 163 -5.87 -9.69 12.81
CA VAL A 163 -6.37 -11.08 12.67
C VAL A 163 -6.72 -11.71 14.03
N TRP A 164 -6.09 -11.29 15.12
CA TRP A 164 -6.44 -11.73 16.47
C TRP A 164 -7.87 -11.39 16.89
N ARG A 165 -8.57 -10.47 16.23
CA ARG A 165 -9.99 -10.19 16.48
C ARG A 165 -10.91 -11.35 16.07
N LEU A 166 -10.40 -12.32 15.32
CA LEU A 166 -11.10 -13.58 15.01
C LEU A 166 -10.99 -14.61 16.13
N LEU A 167 -10.08 -14.42 17.10
CA LEU A 167 -9.93 -15.35 18.20
C LEU A 167 -11.14 -15.19 19.14
N PRO A 168 -11.86 -16.29 19.45
CA PRO A 168 -12.90 -16.25 20.48
C PRO A 168 -12.25 -15.80 21.79
N SER A 169 -12.81 -14.77 22.42
CA SER A 169 -12.42 -14.42 23.78
C SER A 169 -12.63 -15.66 24.65
N PRO A 170 -11.64 -16.07 25.48
CA PRO A 170 -11.87 -17.14 26.44
C PRO A 170 -13.05 -16.70 27.32
N ASN A 171 -14.12 -17.52 27.29
CA ASN A 171 -15.29 -17.37 28.16
C ASN A 171 -14.92 -17.77 29.59
#